data_AF-A0A813LZM4-F1
#
_entry.id   AF-A0A813LZM4-F1
#
_cell.length_a   1.000
_cell.length_b   1.000
_cell.length_c   1.000
_cell.angle_alpha   90.00
_cell.angle_beta   90.00
_cell.angle_gamma   90.00
#
_symmetry.space_group_name_H-M   'P 1'
#
loop_
_entity.id
_entity.type
_entity.pdbx_description
1 polymer ?
#
loop_
_entity_poly.entity_id
_entity_poly.type
_entity_poly.pdbx_seq_one_letter_code
_entity_poly.pdbx_strand_id
1 'polypeptide(L)'
;MRAPQTAANAGGVEKLQGRPSSVGGFTSRSQFELLKELHNCGTGSVHLARVKDHLGQGQQDVVLKRRKVPELGRAKDMLNEYEVLKRLQHPNIIRCHGYFW
;
A
#
# COMPACT_ATOMS: atom_id res chain seq x y z
N MET A 1 -33.24 7.01 -25.07
CA MET A 1 -31.80 7.28 -24.88
C MET A 1 -31.43 6.84 -23.47
N ARG A 2 -30.55 5.84 -23.33
CA ARG A 2 -30.18 5.25 -22.03
C ARG A 2 -28.75 5.71 -21.69
N ALA A 3 -28.58 6.43 -20.59
CA ALA A 3 -27.27 6.86 -20.12
C ALA A 3 -26.45 5.64 -19.65
N PRO A 4 -25.12 5.61 -19.84
CA PRO A 4 -24.28 4.53 -19.36
C PRO A 4 -24.04 4.68 -17.86
N GLN A 5 -24.38 3.65 -17.08
CA GLN A 5 -23.99 3.53 -15.68
C GLN A 5 -22.48 3.28 -15.62
N THR A 6 -21.74 4.22 -15.06
CA THR A 6 -20.32 4.07 -14.74
C THR A 6 -20.22 3.17 -13.51
N ALA A 7 -19.93 1.88 -13.72
CA ALA A 7 -19.63 0.96 -12.64
C ALA A 7 -18.29 1.37 -12.01
N ALA A 8 -18.35 2.10 -10.89
CA ALA A 8 -17.21 2.29 -10.02
C ALA A 8 -16.76 0.91 -9.50
N ASN A 9 -15.54 0.53 -9.86
CA ASN A 9 -14.89 -0.72 -9.48
C ASN A 9 -14.68 -0.75 -7.94
N ALA A 10 -15.68 -1.21 -7.20
CA ALA A 10 -15.67 -1.37 -5.75
C ALA A 10 -15.22 -2.78 -5.28
N GLY A 11 -14.69 -3.61 -6.17
CA GLY A 11 -14.51 -5.05 -5.93
C GLY A 11 -13.29 -5.48 -5.09
N GLY A 12 -12.49 -4.55 -4.56
CA GLY A 12 -11.28 -4.88 -3.79
C GLY A 12 -11.41 -4.75 -2.27
N VAL A 13 -12.38 -3.98 -1.80
CA VAL A 13 -12.44 -3.48 -0.41
C VAL A 13 -13.25 -4.39 0.52
N GLU A 14 -14.15 -5.21 -0.04
CA GLU A 14 -15.10 -6.03 0.73
C GLU A 14 -14.44 -7.07 1.66
N LYS A 15 -13.13 -7.33 1.52
CA LYS A 15 -12.40 -8.36 2.30
C LYS A 15 -11.53 -7.83 3.44
N LEU A 16 -11.58 -6.53 3.74
CA LEU A 16 -10.82 -5.92 4.84
C LEU A 16 -11.66 -5.67 6.09
N GLN A 17 -12.87 -6.26 6.17
CA GLN A 17 -13.80 -6.11 7.29
C GLN A 17 -13.09 -6.35 8.64
N GLY A 18 -13.12 -5.34 9.52
CA GLY A 18 -12.53 -5.38 10.85
C GLY A 18 -11.06 -4.94 10.96
N ARG A 19 -10.38 -4.61 9.85
CA ARG A 19 -9.00 -4.09 9.89
C ARG A 19 -8.97 -2.58 9.77
N PRO A 20 -8.03 -1.89 10.45
CA PRO A 20 -7.91 -0.45 10.32
C PRO A 20 -7.52 -0.07 8.89
N SER A 21 -8.01 1.08 8.44
CA SER A 21 -7.72 1.64 7.11
C SER A 21 -6.25 2.00 6.92
N SER A 22 -5.52 2.19 8.02
CA SER A 22 -4.08 2.38 8.03
C SER A 22 -3.43 1.87 9.31
N VAL A 23 -2.15 1.52 9.22
CA VAL A 23 -1.28 1.22 10.36
C VAL A 23 0.08 1.85 10.10
N GLY A 24 0.68 2.43 11.14
CA GLY A 24 1.97 3.13 11.07
C GLY A 24 1.80 4.65 11.06
N GLY A 25 2.86 5.37 10.66
CA GLY A 25 2.89 6.84 10.64
C GLY A 25 2.21 7.49 9.42
N PHE A 26 1.67 6.69 8.50
CA PHE A 26 1.11 7.16 7.22
C PHE A 26 -0.29 6.61 7.02
N THR A 27 -1.20 7.50 6.61
CA THR A 27 -2.63 7.23 6.44
C THR A 27 -3.10 7.40 5.00
N SER A 28 -2.33 8.09 4.15
CA SER A 28 -2.74 8.33 2.77
C SER A 28 -1.58 8.50 1.79
N ARG A 29 -1.88 8.28 0.51
CA ARG A 29 -0.94 8.49 -0.59
C ARG A 29 -0.52 9.97 -0.75
N SER A 30 -1.34 10.94 -0.35
CA SER A 30 -1.05 12.37 -0.56
C SER A 30 0.12 12.87 0.27
N GLN A 31 0.47 12.15 1.35
CA GLN A 31 1.65 12.39 2.20
C GLN A 31 2.99 12.09 1.51
N PHE A 32 2.95 11.59 0.27
CA PHE A 32 4.14 11.21 -0.47
C PHE A 32 4.25 11.97 -1.80
N GLU A 33 5.47 12.26 -2.19
CA GLU A 33 5.86 12.65 -3.55
C GLU A 33 6.49 11.44 -4.23
N LEU A 34 5.97 11.01 -5.40
CA LEU A 34 6.60 9.89 -6.12
C LEU A 34 7.76 10.42 -6.92
N LEU A 35 8.93 9.84 -6.69
CA LEU A 35 10.16 10.20 -7.38
C LEU A 35 10.37 9.34 -8.62
N LYS A 36 10.16 8.01 -8.48
CA LYS A 36 10.46 7.05 -9.55
C LYS A 36 9.60 5.80 -9.43
N GLU A 37 9.07 5.31 -10.56
CA GLU A 37 8.53 3.96 -10.65
C GLU A 37 9.69 2.95 -10.74
N LEU A 38 9.76 2.02 -9.79
CA LEU A 38 10.78 0.98 -9.73
C LEU A 38 10.31 -0.30 -10.44
N HIS A 39 9.00 -0.58 -10.37
CA HIS A 39 8.40 -1.74 -11.00
C HIS A 39 6.90 -1.55 -11.20
N ASN A 40 6.33 -2.17 -12.25
CA ASN A 40 4.90 -2.15 -12.52
C ASN A 40 4.49 -3.40 -13.30
N CYS A 41 3.42 -4.04 -12.84
CA CYS A 41 2.90 -5.26 -13.42
C CYS A 41 1.38 -5.37 -13.21
N GLY A 42 0.78 -6.44 -13.72
CA GLY A 42 -0.65 -6.70 -13.58
C GLY A 42 -1.12 -6.78 -12.12
N THR A 43 -0.25 -7.19 -11.20
CA THR A 43 -0.61 -7.45 -9.80
C THR A 43 -0.37 -6.24 -8.87
N GLY A 44 0.44 -5.27 -9.29
CA GLY A 44 0.79 -4.12 -8.47
C GLY A 44 1.87 -3.23 -9.08
N SER A 45 2.37 -2.30 -8.29
CA SER A 45 3.49 -1.43 -8.66
C SER A 45 4.31 -1.02 -7.44
N VAL A 46 5.58 -0.70 -7.67
CA VAL A 46 6.54 -0.29 -6.65
C VAL A 46 7.14 1.04 -7.06
N HIS A 47 7.17 2.00 -6.14
CA HIS A 47 7.70 3.32 -6.38
C HIS A 47 8.67 3.72 -5.29
N LEU A 48 9.73 4.43 -5.67
CA LEU A 48 10.49 5.27 -4.78
C LEU A 48 9.70 6.57 -4.55
N ALA A 49 9.54 6.94 -3.29
CA ALA A 49 8.78 8.11 -2.89
C ALA A 49 9.50 8.87 -1.78
N ARG A 50 9.26 10.17 -1.71
CA ARG A 50 9.69 11.04 -0.62
C ARG A 50 8.50 11.35 0.28
N VAL A 51 8.68 11.21 1.58
CA VAL A 51 7.72 11.70 2.57
C VAL A 51 7.69 13.22 2.47
N LYS A 52 6.51 13.78 2.23
CA LYS A 52 6.33 15.23 2.25
C LYS A 52 6.49 15.71 3.68
N ASP A 53 7.34 16.71 3.86
CA ASP A 53 7.58 17.29 5.17
C ASP A 53 6.35 18.11 5.60
N HIS A 54 5.45 17.47 6.35
CA HIS A 54 4.29 18.11 6.95
C HIS A 54 4.49 18.39 8.45
N LEU A 55 5.58 17.89 9.05
CA LEU A 55 5.78 17.82 10.51
C LEU A 55 7.20 18.21 10.96
N GLY A 56 8.06 18.72 10.07
CA GLY A 56 9.42 19.18 10.40
C GLY A 56 10.40 18.04 10.70
N GLN A 57 10.10 16.81 10.26
CA GLN A 57 10.91 15.61 10.55
C GLN A 57 11.96 15.29 9.46
N GLY A 58 12.12 16.19 8.48
CA GLY A 58 13.07 16.04 7.40
C GLY A 58 12.56 15.17 6.26
N GLN A 59 13.21 15.30 5.11
CA GLN A 59 12.89 14.51 3.92
C GLN A 59 13.38 13.07 4.10
N GLN A 60 12.46 12.12 4.17
CA GLN A 60 12.76 10.70 4.21
C GLN A 60 12.31 10.01 2.92
N ASP A 61 13.22 9.25 2.29
CA ASP A 61 12.88 8.39 1.16
C ASP A 61 12.34 7.04 1.64
N VAL A 62 11.28 6.58 0.98
CA VAL A 62 10.58 5.32 1.28
C VAL A 62 10.20 4.60 -0.01
N VAL A 63 9.90 3.31 0.10
CA VAL A 63 9.35 2.51 -0.98
C VAL A 63 7.86 2.28 -0.77
N LEU A 64 7.05 2.65 -1.76
CA LEU A 64 5.62 2.41 -1.79
C LEU A 64 5.28 1.25 -2.72
N LYS A 65 4.78 0.16 -2.16
CA LYS A 65 4.23 -0.99 -2.90
C LYS A 65 2.71 -0.90 -2.96
N ARG A 66 2.15 -0.61 -4.14
CA ARG A 66 0.71 -0.69 -4.40
C ARG A 66 0.35 -2.09 -4.84
N ARG A 67 -0.73 -2.63 -4.28
CA ARG A 67 -1.27 -3.94 -4.66
C ARG A 67 -2.63 -3.79 -5.33
N LYS A 68 -2.85 -4.52 -6.41
CA LYS A 68 -4.15 -4.61 -7.12
C LYS A 68 -4.84 -5.94 -6.85
N VAL A 69 -4.06 -6.99 -6.56
CA VAL A 69 -4.57 -8.34 -6.28
C VAL A 69 -3.84 -8.98 -5.08
N PRO A 70 -4.47 -9.95 -4.39
CA PRO A 70 -3.78 -10.80 -3.44
C PRO A 70 -2.76 -11.70 -4.16
N GLU A 71 -1.50 -11.75 -3.71
CA GLU A 71 -0.44 -12.54 -4.34
C GLU A 71 -0.12 -13.83 -3.56
N LEU A 72 -0.40 -13.86 -2.25
CA LEU A 72 -0.10 -15.00 -1.37
C LEU A 72 -1.36 -15.64 -0.77
N GLY A 73 -1.48 -16.96 -0.96
CA GLY A 73 -2.37 -17.85 -0.21
C GLY A 73 -3.76 -18.06 -0.83
N ARG A 74 -4.34 -19.23 -0.54
CA ARG A 74 -5.73 -19.60 -0.90
C ARG A 74 -6.78 -18.64 -0.30
N ALA A 75 -6.39 -17.84 0.70
CA ALA A 75 -7.27 -16.99 1.52
C ALA A 75 -7.57 -15.60 0.93
N LYS A 76 -6.95 -15.18 -0.18
CA LYS A 76 -7.19 -13.85 -0.81
C LYS A 76 -7.01 -12.65 0.17
N ASP A 77 -6.11 -12.76 1.15
CA ASP A 77 -5.83 -11.68 2.12
C ASP A 77 -4.77 -10.71 1.57
N MET A 78 -5.16 -9.47 1.30
CA MET A 78 -4.27 -8.40 0.82
C MET A 78 -3.18 -8.02 1.84
N LEU A 79 -3.43 -8.26 3.13
CA LEU A 79 -2.59 -7.83 4.24
C LEU A 79 -1.74 -8.96 4.84
N ASN A 80 -1.78 -10.17 4.30
CA ASN A 80 -0.92 -11.27 4.77
C ASN A 80 0.58 -10.91 4.72
N GLU A 81 0.99 -10.19 3.67
CA GLU A 81 2.38 -9.71 3.54
C GLU A 81 2.77 -8.78 4.70
N TYR A 82 1.88 -7.87 5.10
CA TYR A 82 2.09 -7.02 6.26
C TYR A 82 2.18 -7.84 7.56
N GLU A 83 1.28 -8.82 7.73
CA GLU A 83 1.25 -9.68 8.92
C GLU A 83 2.54 -10.51 9.10
N VAL A 84 3.16 -10.93 8.00
CA VAL A 84 4.46 -11.61 8.02
C VAL A 84 5.58 -10.61 8.30
N LEU A 85 5.68 -9.53 7.51
CA LEU A 85 6.78 -8.58 7.60
C LEU A 85 6.81 -7.84 8.95
N LYS A 86 5.67 -7.57 9.59
CA LYS A 86 5.64 -6.90 10.90
C LYS A 86 6.28 -7.73 12.02
N ARG A 87 6.37 -9.05 11.86
CA ARG A 87 6.96 -9.98 12.83
C ARG A 87 8.46 -10.16 12.63
N LEU A 88 9.00 -9.71 11.50
CA LEU A 88 10.40 -9.88 11.14
C LEU A 88 11.19 -8.61 11.48
N GLN A 89 12.20 -8.76 12.34
CA GLN A 89 13.14 -7.70 12.69
C GLN A 89 14.56 -8.24 12.52
N HIS A 90 15.16 -7.99 11.35
CA HIS A 90 16.50 -8.47 11.03
C HIS A 90 17.19 -7.51 10.04
N PRO A 91 18.50 -7.24 10.17
CA PRO A 91 19.21 -6.28 9.31
C PRO A 91 19.16 -6.64 7.81
N ASN A 92 19.03 -7.93 7.46
CA ASN A 92 18.97 -8.40 6.08
C ASN A 92 17.54 -8.59 5.54
N ILE A 93 16.51 -8.17 6.28
CA ILE A 93 15.12 -8.26 5.85
C ILE A 93 14.54 -6.85 5.82
N ILE A 94 13.85 -6.51 4.73
CA ILE A 94 13.20 -5.21 4.61
C ILE A 94 12.17 -5.01 5.72
N ARG A 95 12.17 -3.82 6.31
CA ARG A 95 11.20 -3.45 7.34
C ARG A 95 9.95 -2.86 6.69
N CYS A 96 8.79 -3.43 6.99
CA CYS A 96 7.52 -2.83 6.63
C CYS A 96 7.12 -1.80 7.70
N HIS A 97 6.95 -0.54 7.30
CA HIS A 97 6.61 0.57 8.20
C HIS A 97 5.10 0.71 8.46
N GLY A 98 4.27 0.07 7.64
CA GLY A 98 2.83 0.26 7.70
C GLY A 98 2.12 -0.04 6.38
N TYR A 99 0.82 0.21 6.37
CA TYR A 99 -0.02 0.16 5.18
C TYR A 99 -1.15 1.18 5.26
N PHE A 100 -1.75 1.51 4.13
CA PHE A 100 -3.00 2.27 4.02
C PHE A 100 -3.79 1.79 2.78
N TRP A 101 -5.11 1.91 2.78
CA TRP A 101 -5.98 1.59 1.65
C TRP A 101 -7.18 2.53 1.54
#